data_AF-A0A518CCU5-F1
#
_entry.id   AF-A0A518CCU5-F1
#
_cell.length_a   1.000
_cell.length_b   1.000
_cell.length_c   1.000
_cell.angle_alpha   90.00
_cell.angle_beta   90.00
_cell.angle_gamma   90.00
#
_symmetry.space_group_name_H-M   'P 1'
#
loop_
_entity.id
_entity.type
_entity.pdbx_description
1 polymer ?
#
loop_
_entity_poly.entity_id
_entity_poly.type
_entity_poly.pdbx_seq_one_letter_code
_entity_poly.pdbx_strand_id
1 'polypeptide(L)' 'MIVKSHNVLIDTETISFALMYRCLECDNIVHGTKNSSSELVCENCRCHLEEDDEIAYRLEGDN' A
#
# COMPACT_ATOMS: atom_id res chain seq x y z
N MET A 1 -0.85 19.16 4.68
CA MET A 1 -1.93 20.08 4.28
C MET A 1 -2.19 19.88 2.81
N ILE A 2 -3.30 19.24 2.45
CA ILE A 2 -3.72 19.05 1.06
C ILE A 2 -5.11 19.66 0.92
N VAL A 3 -5.24 20.63 0.01
CA VAL A 3 -6.42 21.40 -0.37
C VAL A 3 -6.27 21.54 -1.89
N LYS A 4 -7.20 21.28 -2.83
CA LYS A 4 -8.67 21.14 -2.86
C LYS A 4 -9.05 20.50 -4.21
N SER A 5 -10.19 19.82 -4.31
CA SER A 5 -11.23 20.06 -5.34
C SER A 5 -12.44 19.16 -5.06
N HIS A 6 -13.59 19.80 -4.75
CA HIS A 6 -14.82 19.26 -4.13
C HIS A 6 -14.69 19.00 -2.62
N ASN A 7 -15.41 19.77 -1.81
CA ASN A 7 -15.44 19.65 -0.34
C ASN A 7 -16.20 18.39 0.10
N VAL A 8 -15.62 17.22 -0.16
CA VAL A 8 -16.04 15.99 0.49
C VAL A 8 -15.30 15.94 1.82
N LEU A 9 -16.04 16.10 2.92
CA LEU A 9 -15.51 15.78 4.25
C LEU A 9 -15.40 14.26 4.31
N ILE A 10 -14.17 13.75 4.25
CA ILE A 10 -13.90 12.33 4.38
C ILE A 10 -13.67 12.08 5.86
N ASP A 11 -14.47 11.20 6.44
CA ASP A 11 -14.27 10.73 7.80
C ASP A 11 -12.94 9.97 7.87
N THR A 12 -12.01 10.47 8.68
CA THR A 12 -10.68 9.87 8.84
C THR A 12 -10.73 8.50 9.49
N GLU A 13 -11.82 8.15 10.20
CA GLU A 13 -12.02 6.81 10.77
C GLU A 13 -12.27 5.77 9.67
N THR A 14 -12.68 6.20 8.48
CA THR A 14 -12.91 5.33 7.32
C THR A 14 -11.69 5.21 6.40
N ILE A 15 -10.57 5.85 6.73
CA ILE A 15 -9.33 5.83 5.94
C ILE A 15 -8.33 4.90 6.61
N SER A 16 -7.87 3.90 5.87
CA SER A 16 -6.72 3.08 6.25
C SER A 16 -5.51 3.41 5.39
N PHE A 17 -4.33 3.26 5.98
CA PHE A 17 -3.06 3.42 5.30
C PHE A 17 -2.45 2.03 5.11
N ALA A 18 -2.01 1.72 3.90
CA ALA A 18 -1.19 0.55 3.64
C ALA A 18 0.15 1.01 3.09
N LEU A 19 1.22 0.48 3.67
CA LEU A 19 2.56 0.65 3.15
C LEU A 19 2.65 -0.15 1.85
N MET A 20 2.94 0.54 0.75
CA MET A 20 3.23 -0.11 -0.51
C MET A 20 4.72 -0.38 -0.63
N TYR A 21 5.05 -1.36 -1.46
CA TYR A 21 6.42 -1.70 -1.74
C TYR A 21 6.67 -1.73 -3.24
N ARG A 22 7.87 -1.33 -3.64
CA ARG A 22 8.30 -1.39 -5.04
C ARG A 22 9.24 -2.56 -5.24
N CYS A 23 8.99 -3.32 -6.31
CA CYS A 23 9.92 -4.33 -6.78
C CYS A 23 10.82 -3.75 -7.86
N LEU A 24 12.14 -3.70 -7.62
CA LEU A 24 13.12 -3.17 -8.58
C LEU A 24 13.21 -3.96 -9.89
N GLU A 25 12.93 -5.27 -9.85
CA GLU A 25 13.03 -6.14 -11.03
C GLU A 25 11.75 -6.14 -11.87
N CYS A 26 10.59 -5.93 -11.24
CA CYS A 26 9.30 -5.91 -11.92
C CYS A 26 8.82 -4.48 -12.25
N ASP A 27 9.48 -3.46 -11.69
CA ASP A 27 9.09 -2.04 -11.73
C ASP A 27 7.60 -1.82 -11.38
N ASN A 28 7.08 -2.67 -10.49
CA ASN A 28 5.67 -2.69 -10.08
C ASN A 28 5.55 -2.39 -8.58
N ILE A 29 4.53 -1.61 -8.24
CA ILE A 29 4.09 -1.38 -6.86
C ILE A 29 3.21 -2.56 -6.44
N VAL A 30 3.58 -3.23 -5.36
CA VAL A 30 2.93 -4.45 -4.88
C VAL A 30 2.76 -4.42 -3.36
N HIS A 31 1.81 -5.20 -2.88
CA HIS A 31 1.81 -5.64 -1.48
C HIS A 31 2.88 -6.72 -1.32
N GLY A 32 3.72 -6.60 -0.29
CA GLY A 32 4.74 -7.62 -0.05
C GLY A 32 4.18 -8.84 0.65
N THR A 33 4.66 -10.02 0.24
CA THR A 33 4.34 -11.29 0.90
C THR A 33 5.50 -11.72 1.78
N LYS A 34 5.20 -12.29 2.95
CA LYS A 34 6.22 -12.85 3.84
C LYS A 34 6.68 -14.22 3.34
N ASN A 35 7.98 -14.40 3.15
CA ASN A 35 8.56 -15.69 2.88
C ASN A 35 8.67 -16.55 4.16
N SER A 36 9.17 -17.79 4.04
CA SER A 36 9.37 -18.70 5.18
C SER A 36 10.34 -18.18 6.25
N SER A 37 11.19 -17.22 5.90
CA SER A 37 12.12 -16.52 6.81
C SER A 37 11.51 -15.24 7.43
N SER A 38 10.22 -14.98 7.18
CA SER A 38 9.51 -13.75 7.56
C SER A 38 10.03 -12.46 6.90
N GLU A 39 10.82 -12.57 5.84
CA GLU A 39 11.23 -11.43 5.02
C GLU A 39 10.16 -11.09 3.98
N LEU A 40 10.05 -9.81 3.67
CA LEU A 40 9.03 -9.28 2.78
C LEU A 40 9.56 -9.26 1.34
N VAL A 41 8.93 -10.05 0.47
CA VAL A 41 9.39 -10.28 -0.91
C VAL A 41 8.26 -10.12 -1.91
N CYS A 42 8.64 -9.85 -3.17
CA CYS A 42 7.70 -9.75 -4.27
C CYS A 42 7.06 -11.12 -4.55
N GLU A 43 5.74 -11.19 -4.68
CA GLU A 43 5.04 -12.44 -4.97
C GLU A 43 5.41 -13.04 -6.34
N ASN A 44 5.74 -12.19 -7.31
CA ASN A 44 6.03 -12.62 -8.67
C ASN A 44 7.47 -13.11 -8.85
N CYS A 45 8.46 -12.27 -8.50
CA CYS A 45 9.87 -12.58 -8.74
C CYS A 45 10.62 -13.04 -7.48
N ARG A 46 10.00 -13.00 -6.30
CA ARG A 46 10.61 -13.34 -4.99
C ARG A 46 11.84 -12.50 -4.62
N CYS A 47 12.07 -11.38 -5.30
CA CYS A 47 13.13 -10.43 -4.96
C CYS A 47 12.75 -9.59 -3.74
N HIS A 48 13.77 -8.96 -3.14
CA HIS A 48 13.57 -8.01 -2.06
C HIS A 48 12.76 -6.81 -2.57
N LEU A 49 11.83 -6.38 -1.72
CA LEU A 49 11.01 -5.20 -1.93
C LEU A 49 11.59 -3.99 -1.18
N GLU A 50 11.58 -2.82 -1.81
CA GLU A 50 11.92 -1.55 -1.14
C GLU A 50 10.64 -0.84 -0.72
N GLU A 51 10.69 -0.14 0.42
CA GLU A 51 9.59 0.73 0.86
C GLU A 51 9.41 1.84 -0.17
N ASP A 52 8.17 2.01 -0.63
CA ASP A 52 7.80 3.09 -1.55
C ASP A 52 6.93 4.09 -0.77
N ASP A 53 5.79 4.50 -1.32
CA ASP A 53 4.86 5.40 -0.65
C ASP A 53 3.75 4.67 0.12
N GLU A 54 3.25 5.30 1.18
CA GLU A 54 2.01 4.89 1.82
C GLU A 54 0.81 5.36 0.99
N ILE A 55 -0.11 4.46 0.67
CA ILE A 55 -1.38 4.83 0.05
C ILE A 55 -2.49 4.83 1.09
N ALA A 56 -3.31 5.88 1.03
CA ALA A 56 -4.54 5.99 1.78
C ALA A 56 -5.68 5.37 0.95
N TYR A 57 -6.39 4.40 1.52
CA TYR A 57 -7.57 3.80 0.92
C TYR A 57 -8.75 3.87 1.88
N ARG A 58 -9.97 3.84 1.33
CA ARG A 58 -11.19 3.79 2.14
C ARG A 58 -11.45 2.34 2.55
N LEU A 59 -11.77 2.14 3.81
CA LEU A 59 -12.40 0.92 4.27
C LEU A 59 -13.80 0.89 3.66
N GLU A 60 -14.02 0.10 2.60
CA GLU A 60 -15.38 -0.24 2.22
C GLU A 60 -15.95 -1.08 3.37
N GLY A 61 -17.04 -0.59 3.98
CA GLY A 61 -17.62 -1.23 5.16
C GLY A 61 -17.92 -2.69 4.88
N ASP A 62 -17.34 -3.56 5.71
CA ASP A 62 -17.77 -4.94 5.91
C ASP A 62 -19.31 -4.93 6.00
N ASN A 63 -19.97 -5.59 5.04
CA ASN A 63 -21.42 -5.77 4.99
C ASN A 63 -21.77 -7.14 5.55
#